data_AF-A0A7C2PUV8-F1
#
_entry.id   AF-A0A7C2PUV8-F1
#
_cell.length_a   1.000
_cell.length_b   1.000
_cell.length_c   1.000
_cell.angle_alpha   90.00
_cell.angle_beta   90.00
_cell.angle_gamma   90.00
#
_symmetry.space_group_name_H-M   'P 1'
#
loop_
_entity.id
_entity.type
_entity.pdbx_description
1 polymer ?
#
loop_
_entity_poly.entity_id
_entity_poly.type
_entity_poly.pdbx_seq_one_letter_code
_entity_poly.pdbx_strand_id
1 'polypeptide(L)' 'EEDGSSDGQPGDEPLFREAVKIILADRKASASYLQRRMRIGYNRAARIIELLEDKGIVSPAIGSKPREILIDSYLP' A
#
# COMPACT_ATOMS: atom_id res chain seq x y z
N GLU A 1 -15.54 20.86 3.67
CA GLU A 1 -14.20 21.47 3.80
C GLU A 1 -13.40 20.49 4.67
N GLU A 2 -12.33 19.86 4.25
CA GLU A 2 -11.38 20.12 3.17
C GLU A 2 -11.01 18.80 2.45
N ASP A 3 -10.78 18.95 1.15
CA ASP A 3 -10.24 17.97 0.23
C ASP A 3 -8.89 17.46 0.75
N GLY A 4 -8.87 16.24 1.27
CA GLY A 4 -7.65 15.52 1.62
C GLY A 4 -6.97 15.03 0.35
N SER A 5 -6.42 15.98 -0.43
CA SER A 5 -5.49 15.71 -1.52
C SER A 5 -4.29 14.93 -0.95
N SER A 6 -4.42 13.61 -0.87
CA SER A 6 -3.31 12.65 -0.82
C SER A 6 -2.64 12.63 -2.19
N ASP A 7 -2.15 13.80 -2.62
CA ASP A 7 -1.21 13.91 -3.71
C ASP A 7 0.03 13.14 -3.25
N GLY A 8 0.14 11.90 -3.75
CA GLY A 8 1.31 11.08 -3.53
C GLY A 8 2.50 11.91 -3.95
N GLN A 9 3.46 12.15 -3.05
CA GLN A 9 4.66 12.87 -3.43
C GLN A 9 5.25 12.19 -4.67
N PRO A 10 5.90 12.91 -5.60
CA PRO A 10 6.45 12.31 -6.82
C PRO A 10 7.42 11.13 -6.54
N GLY A 11 7.97 11.01 -5.33
CA GLY A 11 8.75 9.86 -4.87
C GLY A 11 7.96 8.63 -4.41
N ASP A 12 6.66 8.76 -4.15
CA ASP A 12 5.79 7.67 -3.69
C ASP A 12 5.24 6.83 -4.86
N GLU A 13 5.09 7.40 -6.06
CA GLU A 13 4.61 6.69 -7.26
C GLU A 13 5.48 5.46 -7.62
N PRO A 14 6.83 5.54 -7.67
CA PRO A 14 7.67 4.36 -7.92
C PRO A 14 7.53 3.29 -6.83
N LEU A 15 7.47 3.72 -5.57
CA LEU A 15 7.37 2.83 -4.42
C LEU A 15 6.00 2.16 -4.34
N PHE A 16 4.94 2.89 -4.68
CA PHE A 16 3.60 2.38 -4.78
C PHE A 16 3.54 1.22 -5.80
N ARG A 17 4.06 1.44 -7.02
CA ARG A 17 4.10 0.39 -8.06
C ARG A 17 4.92 -0.82 -7.62
N GLU A 18 6.03 -0.61 -6.93
CA GLU A 18 6.82 -1.71 -6.36
C GLU A 18 6.05 -2.47 -5.28
N ALA A 19 5.36 -1.75 -4.38
CA ALA A 19 4.55 -2.33 -3.33
C ALA A 19 3.40 -3.18 -3.89
N VAL A 20 2.69 -2.69 -4.91
CA VAL A 20 1.63 -3.46 -5.59
C VAL A 20 2.18 -4.80 -6.09
N LYS A 21 3.35 -4.80 -6.75
CA LYS A 21 3.98 -6.04 -7.23
C LYS A 21 4.30 -7.00 -6.09
N ILE A 22 4.85 -6.48 -4.99
CA ILE A 22 5.22 -7.27 -3.80
C ILE A 22 3.98 -7.90 -3.16
N ILE A 23 2.93 -7.12 -2.89
CA ILE A 23 1.76 -7.65 -2.20
C ILE A 23 1.01 -8.67 -3.06
N LEU A 24 0.97 -8.49 -4.39
CA LEU A 24 0.33 -9.44 -5.29
C LEU A 24 1.11 -10.76 -5.36
N ALA A 25 2.44 -10.69 -5.40
CA ALA A 25 3.30 -11.86 -5.41
C ALA A 25 3.25 -12.63 -4.07
N ASP A 26 3.35 -11.91 -2.95
CA ASP A 26 3.54 -12.53 -1.63
C ASP A 26 2.23 -12.73 -0.86
N ARG A 27 1.11 -12.19 -1.38
CA ARG A 27 -0.22 -12.17 -0.77
C ARG A 27 -0.24 -11.62 0.66
N LYS A 28 0.59 -10.59 0.93
CA LYS A 28 0.74 -9.94 2.25
C LYS A 28 0.69 -8.42 2.13
N ALA A 29 -0.35 -7.80 2.70
CA ALA A 29 -0.54 -6.35 2.67
C ALA A 29 -0.47 -5.74 4.08
N SER A 30 0.74 -5.52 4.60
CA SER A 30 0.94 -4.78 5.85
C SER A 30 2.13 -3.83 5.79
N ALA A 31 2.07 -2.73 6.56
CA ALA A 31 3.11 -1.72 6.57
C ALA A 31 4.46 -2.30 7.03
N SER A 32 4.47 -3.13 8.08
CA SER A 32 5.68 -3.80 8.57
C SER A 32 6.24 -4.84 7.59
N TYR A 33 5.40 -5.39 6.69
CA TYR A 33 5.87 -6.26 5.63
C TYR A 33 6.60 -5.46 4.54
N LEU A 34 5.95 -4.41 4.01
CA LEU A 34 6.52 -3.54 2.99
C LEU A 34 7.78 -2.84 3.48
N GLN A 35 7.80 -2.37 4.74
CA GLN A 35 8.98 -1.78 5.38
C GLN A 35 10.23 -2.66 5.22
N ARG A 36 10.11 -3.95 5.55
CA ARG A 36 11.22 -4.91 5.48
C ARG A 36 11.56 -5.30 4.04
N ARG A 37 10.52 -5.50 3.21
CA ARG A 37 10.70 -5.99 1.84
C ARG A 37 11.30 -4.95 0.90
N MET A 38 10.95 -3.67 1.09
CA MET A 38 11.38 -2.53 0.28
C MET A 38 12.50 -1.72 0.95
N ARG A 39 12.89 -2.06 2.19
CA ARG A 39 13.92 -1.36 2.98
C ARG A 39 13.62 0.14 3.15
N ILE A 40 12.36 0.47 3.40
CA ILE A 40 11.88 1.83 3.63
C ILE A 40 11.53 2.06 5.11
N GLY A 41 11.39 3.32 5.53
CA GLY A 41 10.90 3.64 6.87
C GLY A 41 9.42 3.28 7.07
N TYR A 42 9.01 3.04 8.32
CA TYR A 42 7.65 2.61 8.65
C TYR A 42 6.57 3.59 8.16
N ASN A 43 6.76 4.90 8.38
CA ASN A 43 5.77 5.91 7.97
C ASN A 43 5.50 5.89 6.47
N ARG A 44 6.54 5.68 5.66
CA ARG A 44 6.42 5.57 4.21
C ARG A 44 5.69 4.28 3.82
N ALA A 45 6.00 3.16 4.48
CA ALA A 45 5.29 1.90 4.25
C ALA A 45 3.80 1.98 4.66
N ALA A 46 3.49 2.69 5.75
CA ALA A 46 2.11 2.94 6.20
C ALA A 46 1.35 3.77 5.17
N ARG A 47 1.94 4.88 4.70
CA ARG A 47 1.34 5.72 3.64
C ARG A 47 1.08 4.94 2.36
N ILE A 48 1.99 4.05 1.96
CA ILE A 48 1.76 3.19 0.80
C ILE A 48 0.57 2.24 1.02
N ILE A 49 0.39 1.68 2.22
CA ILE A 49 -0.78 0.84 2.53
C ILE A 49 -2.08 1.64 2.48
N GLU A 50 -2.08 2.88 2.96
CA GLU A 50 -3.22 3.80 2.85
C GLU A 50 -3.55 4.09 1.38
N LEU A 51 -2.53 4.39 0.55
CA LEU A 51 -2.73 4.59 -0.89
C LEU A 51 -3.26 3.33 -1.61
N LEU A 52 -2.84 2.14 -1.18
CA LEU A 52 -3.35 0.88 -1.70
C LEU A 52 -4.82 0.66 -1.30
N GLU A 53 -5.22 1.09 -0.11
CA GLU A 53 -6.60 1.05 0.37
C GLU A 53 -7.47 2.02 -0.43
N ASP A 54 -7.03 3.29 -0.56
CA ASP A 54 -7.73 4.34 -1.31
C ASP A 54 -7.96 3.95 -2.78
N LYS A 55 -7.01 3.22 -3.38
CA LYS A 55 -7.11 2.70 -4.75
C LYS A 55 -7.90 1.39 -4.87
N GLY A 56 -8.45 0.87 -3.78
CA GLY A 56 -9.24 -0.36 -3.78
C GLY A 56 -8.43 -1.64 -4.05
N ILE A 57 -7.12 -1.61 -3.78
CA ILE A 57 -6.21 -2.75 -3.99
C ILE A 57 -6.18 -3.65 -2.74
N VAL A 58 -6.27 -3.04 -1.56
CA VAL A 58 -6.33 -3.75 -0.28
C VAL A 58 -7.58 -3.34 0.49
N SER A 59 -8.07 -4.23 1.34
CA SER A 59 -9.20 -3.94 2.22
C SER A 59 -8.84 -2.88 3.26
N PRO A 60 -9.84 -2.21 3.84
CA PRO A 60 -9.66 -1.42 5.05
C PRO A 60 -9.03 -2.23 6.19
N ALA A 61 -8.40 -1.52 7.12
CA ALA A 61 -7.89 -2.15 8.34
C ALA A 61 -9.05 -2.63 9.22
N ILE A 62 -9.00 -3.91 9.65
CA ILE A 62 -9.99 -4.50 10.55
C ILE A 62 -9.29 -4.99 11.81
N GLY A 63 -9.11 -4.10 12.78
CA GLY A 63 -8.41 -4.40 14.04
C GLY A 63 -6.99 -4.92 13.79
N SER A 64 -6.67 -6.09 14.34
CA SER A 64 -5.36 -6.76 14.16
C SER A 64 -5.32 -7.74 12.98
N LYS A 65 -6.42 -7.91 12.24
CA LYS A 65 -6.47 -8.84 11.11
C LYS A 65 -5.62 -8.31 9.95
N PRO A 66 -4.98 -9.21 9.18
CA PRO A 66 -4.29 -8.81 7.97
C PRO A 66 -5.29 -8.22 6.97
N ARG A 67 -4.87 -7.19 6.23
CA ARG A 67 -5.65 -6.63 5.13
C ARG A 67 -5.74 -7.66 4.00
N GLU A 68 -6.93 -7.78 3.43
CA GLU A 68 -7.17 -8.64 2.27
C GLU A 68 -6.72 -7.90 1.01
N ILE A 69 -6.25 -8.65 -0.01
CA ILE A 69 -5.90 -8.09 -1.31
C ILE A 69 -7.07 -8.34 -2.24
N LEU A 70 -7.66 -7.25 -2.74
CA LEU A 70 -8.95 -7.23 -3.44
C LEU A 70 -8.84 -7.47 -4.95
N ILE A 71 -7.61 -7.44 -5.49
CA ILE A 71 -7.34 -7.65 -6.91
C ILE A 71 -6.37 -8.82 -7.12
N ASP A 72 -6.42 -9.41 -8.30
CA ASP A 72 -5.51 -10.49 -8.71
C ASP A 72 -4.36 -9.99 -9.60
N SER A 73 -4.54 -8.84 -10.26
CA SER A 73 -3.53 -8.25 -11.14
C SER A 73 -3.64 -6.73 -11.18
N TYR A 74 -2.52 -6.04 -11.41
CA TYR A 74 -2.47 -4.59 -11.57
C TYR A 74 -1.81 -4.25 -12.90
N LEU A 75 -2.56 -3.58 -13.78
CA LEU A 75 -2.05 -3.02 -15.03
C LEU A 75 -1.81 -1.51 -14.83
N PRO A 76 -0.60 -1.02 -15.11
CA PRO A 76 -0.25 0.39 -14.91
C PRO A 76 -0.86 1.34 -15.94
#